data_AF-A0A7Y5K723-F1
#
_entry.id   AF-A0A7Y5K723-F1
#
_cell.length_a   1.000
_cell.length_b   1.000
_cell.length_c   1.000
_cell.angle_alpha   90.00
_cell.angle_beta   90.00
_cell.angle_gamma   90.00
#
_symmetry.space_group_name_H-M   'P 1'
#
loop_
_entity.id
_entity.type
_entity.pdbx_description
1 polymer ?
#
loop_
_entity_poly.entity_id
_entity_poly.type
_entity_poly.pdbx_seq_one_letter_code
_entity_poly.pdbx_strand_id
1 'polypeptide(L)'
;QHQGQQNVEIINNLITRNANLGLYRYSGTQHVSHNNCYGNGVNYSGMRDPTGSEGNLSAEPWFVDETKHDFRLQPRSPGIDAGVALGFTEDCDGNLVPQGQQVDIGAFEYQSLSPPQDVKVIIEP
;
A
#
# COMPACT_ATOMS: atom_id res chain seq x y z
N GLN A 1 0.94 -8.67 36.44
CA GLN A 1 1.59 -9.19 35.22
C GLN A 1 0.83 -8.60 34.04
N HIS A 2 1.39 -7.60 33.36
CA HIS A 2 0.72 -6.98 32.21
C HIS A 2 0.84 -7.92 31.00
N GLN A 3 -0.16 -8.80 30.82
CA GLN A 3 -0.33 -9.54 29.58
C GLN A 3 -0.97 -8.59 28.54
N GLY A 4 -0.18 -7.61 28.08
CA GLY A 4 -0.52 -6.84 26.90
C GLY A 4 -0.22 -7.71 25.69
N GLN A 5 -1.21 -8.46 25.22
CA GLN A 5 -1.17 -8.99 23.86
C GLN A 5 -1.29 -7.77 22.93
N GLN A 6 -0.15 -7.15 22.60
CA GLN A 6 -0.11 -6.08 21.61
C GLN A 6 -0.37 -6.75 20.27
N ASN A 7 -1.61 -6.73 19.79
CA ASN A 7 -1.92 -7.04 18.41
C ASN A 7 -1.20 -6.00 17.55
N VAL A 8 -0.05 -6.37 16.99
CA VAL A 8 0.64 -5.52 16.03
C VAL A 8 -0.09 -5.65 14.71
N GLU A 9 -0.69 -4.55 14.26
CA GLU A 9 -1.34 -4.44 12.96
C GLU A 9 -0.34 -3.86 11.96
N ILE A 10 -0.16 -4.56 10.85
CA ILE A 10 0.66 -4.14 9.72
C ILE A 10 -0.29 -4.17 8.53
N ILE A 11 -0.76 -3.00 8.11
CA ILE A 11 -1.82 -2.84 7.10
C ILE A 11 -1.43 -1.74 6.12
N ASN A 12 -1.71 -1.95 4.82
CA ASN A 12 -1.46 -0.99 3.73
C ASN A 12 0.02 -0.58 3.54
N ASN A 13 0.99 -1.45 3.87
CA ASN A 13 2.40 -1.11 3.73
C ASN A 13 3.02 -1.65 2.43
N LEU A 14 3.87 -0.83 1.81
CA LEU A 14 4.85 -1.26 0.82
C LEU A 14 6.14 -1.65 1.54
N ILE A 15 6.44 -2.94 1.60
CA ILE A 15 7.60 -3.48 2.33
C ILE A 15 8.52 -4.12 1.30
N THR A 16 9.38 -3.30 0.71
CA THR A 16 10.12 -3.71 -0.48
C THR A 16 11.59 -3.37 -0.39
N ARG A 17 12.42 -4.12 -1.14
CA ARG A 17 13.85 -3.84 -1.35
C ARG A 17 14.71 -3.79 -0.08
N ASN A 18 14.26 -4.39 1.02
CA ASN A 18 15.11 -4.55 2.19
C ASN A 18 16.18 -5.62 1.93
N ALA A 19 17.45 -5.28 2.19
CA ALA A 19 18.57 -6.18 1.93
C ALA A 19 18.46 -7.54 2.66
N ASN A 20 17.85 -7.55 3.85
CA ASN A 20 17.72 -8.74 4.68
C ASN A 20 16.28 -9.28 4.70
N LEU A 21 15.43 -8.72 5.56
CA LEU A 21 14.07 -9.22 5.80
C LEU A 21 13.06 -8.12 5.48
N GLY A 22 11.91 -8.51 4.93
CA GLY A 22 10.72 -7.64 4.84
C GLY A 22 10.01 -7.60 6.19
N LEU A 23 9.25 -8.65 6.50
CA LEU A 23 8.59 -8.81 7.80
C LEU A 23 9.18 -9.98 8.59
N TYR A 24 9.55 -9.69 9.84
CA TYR A 24 10.02 -10.67 10.79
C TYR A 24 9.12 -10.71 12.02
N ARG A 25 8.61 -11.91 12.32
CA ARG A 25 7.86 -12.17 13.55
C ARG A 25 8.72 -12.95 14.53
N TYR A 26 9.22 -12.27 15.56
CA TYR A 26 9.98 -12.89 16.64
C TYR A 26 9.08 -13.68 17.60
N SER A 27 7.95 -13.10 18.01
CA SER A 27 6.96 -13.72 18.90
C SER A 27 5.59 -13.03 18.77
N GLY A 28 4.56 -13.61 19.41
CA GLY A 28 3.21 -13.05 19.43
C GLY A 28 2.42 -13.25 18.13
N THR A 29 1.21 -12.69 18.11
CA THR A 29 0.34 -12.65 16.92
C THR A 29 0.46 -11.28 16.27
N GLN A 30 0.67 -11.26 14.95
CA GLN A 30 0.63 -10.06 14.14
C GLN A 30 -0.54 -10.21 13.17
N HIS A 31 -1.33 -9.16 13.02
CA HIS A 31 -2.35 -9.10 11.98
C HIS A 31 -1.74 -8.36 10.79
N VAL A 32 -1.53 -9.10 9.70
CA VAL A 32 -0.83 -8.63 8.49
C VAL A 32 -1.81 -8.75 7.34
N SER A 33 -2.32 -7.62 6.85
CA SER A 33 -3.30 -7.58 5.76
C SER A 33 -3.00 -6.43 4.80
N HIS A 34 -3.37 -6.56 3.53
CA HIS A 34 -3.24 -5.50 2.52
C HIS A 34 -1.84 -4.88 2.43
N ASN A 35 -0.77 -5.65 2.67
CA ASN A 35 0.60 -5.18 2.44
C ASN A 35 1.12 -5.76 1.15
N ASN A 36 2.03 -5.05 0.48
CA ASN A 36 2.82 -5.61 -0.61
C ASN A 36 4.26 -5.80 -0.16
N CYS A 37 4.63 -7.06 0.12
CA CYS A 37 5.97 -7.42 0.55
C CYS A 37 6.74 -8.06 -0.60
N TYR A 38 7.69 -7.34 -1.21
CA TYR A 38 8.29 -7.77 -2.48
C TYR A 38 9.77 -7.39 -2.63
N GLY A 39 10.56 -8.32 -3.16
CA GLY A 39 11.97 -8.09 -3.49
C GLY A 39 12.86 -7.78 -2.29
N ASN A 40 12.50 -8.25 -1.10
CA ASN A 40 13.39 -8.27 0.06
C ASN A 40 14.28 -9.52 0.00
N GLY A 41 15.37 -9.56 0.76
CA GLY A 41 16.20 -10.77 0.88
C GLY A 41 15.38 -12.01 1.27
N VAL A 42 14.47 -11.83 2.23
CA VAL A 42 13.35 -12.75 2.54
C VAL A 42 12.13 -11.91 2.87
N ASN A 43 11.01 -12.10 2.17
CA ASN A 43 9.79 -11.31 2.38
C ASN A 43 9.16 -11.55 3.76
N TYR A 44 9.08 -12.80 4.21
CA TYR A 44 8.45 -13.17 5.48
C TYR A 44 9.32 -14.18 6.24
N SER A 45 9.57 -13.91 7.52
CA SER A 45 10.35 -14.78 8.40
C SER A 45 9.72 -14.88 9.80
N GLY A 46 9.80 -16.05 10.44
CA GLY A 46 9.15 -16.31 11.73
C GLY A 46 7.61 -16.40 11.66
N MET A 47 7.05 -16.37 10.45
CA MET A 47 5.61 -16.50 10.18
C MET A 47 5.35 -17.27 8.89
N ARG A 48 4.12 -17.74 8.72
CA ARG A 48 3.66 -18.27 7.44
C ARG A 48 3.52 -17.09 6.47
N ASP A 49 3.98 -17.29 5.24
CA ASP A 49 3.80 -16.35 4.14
C ASP A 49 2.29 -16.06 3.93
N PRO A 50 1.82 -14.81 4.14
CA PRO A 50 0.43 -14.43 3.98
C PRO A 50 0.08 -14.01 2.55
N THR A 51 1.00 -14.09 1.58
CA THR A 51 0.74 -13.71 0.18
C THR A 51 -0.52 -14.39 -0.37
N GLY A 52 -1.41 -13.59 -0.96
CA GLY A 52 -2.70 -14.05 -1.51
C GLY A 52 -3.80 -14.25 -0.47
N SER A 53 -3.53 -13.94 0.81
CA SER A 53 -4.54 -13.93 1.88
C SER A 53 -4.69 -12.54 2.47
N GLU A 54 -5.91 -12.17 2.85
CA GLU A 54 -6.25 -10.88 3.48
C GLU A 54 -5.69 -9.67 2.72
N GLY A 55 -5.74 -9.71 1.38
CA GLY A 55 -5.25 -8.63 0.52
C GLY A 55 -3.72 -8.49 0.44
N ASN A 56 -2.94 -9.36 1.08
CA ASN A 56 -1.47 -9.27 0.99
C ASN A 56 -0.97 -9.69 -0.39
N LEU A 57 -0.01 -8.92 -0.91
CA LEU A 57 0.63 -9.07 -2.19
C LEU A 57 2.12 -9.36 -2.01
N SER A 58 2.72 -9.99 -3.02
CA SER A 58 4.17 -10.10 -3.20
C SER A 58 4.48 -9.88 -4.68
N ALA A 59 4.38 -8.63 -5.12
CA ALA A 59 4.56 -8.25 -6.51
C ALA A 59 5.29 -6.90 -6.66
N GLU A 60 5.92 -6.68 -7.81
CA GLU A 60 6.64 -5.44 -8.11
C GLU A 60 5.75 -4.21 -7.86
N PRO A 61 6.13 -3.29 -6.95
CA PRO A 61 5.34 -2.10 -6.66
C PRO A 61 5.29 -1.09 -7.81
N TRP A 62 6.25 -1.12 -8.76
CA TRP A 62 6.32 -0.17 -9.88
C TRP A 62 6.37 1.30 -9.41
N PHE A 63 7.40 1.66 -8.64
CA PHE A 63 7.63 3.05 -8.21
C PHE A 63 7.94 3.99 -9.38
N VAL A 64 7.59 5.27 -9.27
CA VAL A 64 7.96 6.31 -10.25
C VAL A 64 9.48 6.45 -10.36
N ASP A 65 10.19 6.60 -9.24
CA ASP A 65 11.66 6.64 -9.22
C ASP A 65 12.21 6.29 -7.82
N GLU A 66 12.42 4.99 -7.57
CA GLU A 66 12.96 4.51 -6.29
C GLU A 66 14.35 5.07 -5.97
N THR A 67 15.16 5.38 -6.99
CA THR A 67 16.53 5.89 -6.81
C THR A 67 16.57 7.32 -6.29
N LYS A 68 15.48 8.06 -6.50
CA LYS A 68 15.27 9.41 -5.96
C LYS A 68 14.29 9.45 -4.79
N HIS A 69 13.91 8.28 -4.25
CA HIS A 69 12.93 8.13 -3.18
C HIS A 69 11.52 8.63 -3.57
N ASP A 70 11.18 8.58 -4.85
CA ASP A 70 9.82 8.81 -5.34
C ASP A 70 9.05 7.48 -5.34
N PHE A 71 8.44 7.20 -4.19
CA PHE A 71 7.71 5.96 -3.93
C PHE A 71 6.25 6.01 -4.36
N ARG A 72 5.85 7.01 -5.15
CA ARG A 72 4.53 7.03 -5.79
C ARG A 72 4.42 5.87 -6.78
N LEU A 73 3.21 5.34 -6.93
CA LEU A 73 2.95 4.19 -7.80
C LEU A 73 2.81 4.62 -9.27
N GLN A 74 3.31 3.81 -10.18
CA GLN A 74 3.02 3.92 -11.62
C GLN A 74 1.70 3.19 -11.95
N PRO A 75 1.05 3.49 -13.10
CA PRO A 75 -0.27 2.94 -13.47
C PRO A 75 -0.37 1.40 -13.54
N ARG A 76 0.78 0.69 -13.55
CA ARG A 76 0.84 -0.77 -13.60
C ARG A 76 0.99 -1.42 -12.23
N SER A 77 1.05 -0.62 -11.17
CA SER A 77 1.25 -1.12 -9.82
C SER A 77 0.08 -1.99 -9.37
N PRO A 78 0.33 -3.19 -8.82
CA PRO A 78 -0.70 -4.00 -8.20
C PRO A 78 -1.15 -3.43 -6.85
N GLY A 79 -0.46 -2.40 -6.33
CA GLY A 79 -0.84 -1.71 -5.08
C GLY A 79 -1.97 -0.70 -5.26
N ILE A 80 -2.33 -0.34 -6.50
CA ILE A 80 -3.43 0.57 -6.79
C ILE A 80 -4.76 -0.13 -6.48
N ASP A 81 -5.67 0.55 -5.79
CA ASP A 81 -6.99 0.07 -5.38
C ASP A 81 -6.96 -1.27 -4.61
N ALA A 82 -5.85 -1.56 -3.92
CA ALA A 82 -5.61 -2.86 -3.26
C ALA A 82 -5.52 -2.80 -1.73
N GLY A 83 -5.60 -1.59 -1.15
CA GLY A 83 -5.58 -1.33 0.28
C GLY A 83 -6.97 -1.39 0.92
N VAL A 84 -7.01 -1.15 2.23
CA VAL A 84 -8.24 -1.07 3.03
C VAL A 84 -8.39 0.29 3.71
N ALA A 85 -9.62 0.78 3.87
CA ALA A 85 -9.87 2.05 4.55
C ALA A 85 -9.50 1.98 6.05
N LEU A 86 -8.63 2.90 6.49
CA LEU A 86 -8.20 3.05 7.88
C LEU A 86 -8.64 4.39 8.51
N GLY A 87 -9.43 5.19 7.79
CA GLY A 87 -9.98 6.47 8.26
C GLY A 87 -9.11 7.70 7.98
N PHE A 88 -8.05 7.56 7.19
CA PHE A 88 -7.29 8.70 6.68
C PHE A 88 -8.09 9.45 5.60
N THR A 89 -8.01 10.78 5.62
CA THR A 89 -8.67 11.64 4.63
C THR A 89 -7.71 12.16 3.57
N GLU A 90 -6.40 12.14 3.85
CA GLU A 90 -5.34 12.62 2.96
C GLU A 90 -4.11 11.71 3.03
N ASP A 91 -3.36 11.63 1.93
CA ASP A 91 -2.09 10.89 1.81
C ASP A 91 -0.87 11.77 2.16
N CYS A 92 0.36 11.25 1.97
CA CYS A 92 1.57 12.00 2.27
C CYS A 92 1.87 13.20 1.33
N ASP A 93 1.21 13.28 0.18
CA ASP A 93 1.28 14.41 -0.76
C ASP A 93 0.10 15.39 -0.59
N GLY A 94 -0.82 15.12 0.33
CA GLY A 94 -2.03 15.91 0.58
C GLY A 94 -3.16 15.63 -0.41
N ASN A 95 -3.11 14.52 -1.15
CA ASN A 95 -4.23 14.09 -1.98
C ASN A 95 -5.30 13.44 -1.12
N LEU A 96 -6.57 13.60 -1.47
CA LEU A 96 -7.67 12.90 -0.76
C LEU A 96 -7.48 11.37 -0.79
N VAL A 97 -7.99 10.67 0.22
CA VAL A 97 -7.98 9.20 0.30
C VAL A 97 -9.42 8.67 0.40
N PRO A 98 -9.85 7.69 -0.43
CA PRO A 98 -9.16 7.19 -1.63
C PRO A 98 -9.35 8.11 -2.85
N GLN A 99 -8.46 8.00 -3.85
CA GLN A 99 -8.62 8.65 -5.17
C GLN A 99 -9.16 7.70 -6.23
N GLY A 100 -8.96 6.40 -6.04
CA GLY A 100 -9.53 5.35 -6.87
C GLY A 100 -10.82 4.74 -6.29
N GLN A 101 -11.07 3.48 -6.63
CA GLN A 101 -12.16 2.69 -6.07
C GLN A 101 -11.90 2.28 -4.62
N GLN A 102 -10.64 2.11 -4.24
CA GLN A 102 -10.19 1.72 -2.91
C GLN A 102 -8.93 2.50 -2.53
N VAL A 103 -8.54 2.40 -1.26
CA VAL A 103 -7.26 2.96 -0.78
C VAL A 103 -6.12 2.23 -1.47
N ASP A 104 -5.04 2.92 -1.79
CA ASP A 104 -3.84 2.29 -2.32
C ASP A 104 -2.98 1.68 -1.21
N ILE A 105 -2.29 0.58 -1.52
CA ILE A 105 -1.25 0.07 -0.62
C ILE A 105 -0.04 0.99 -0.71
N GLY A 106 0.31 1.64 0.40
CA GLY A 106 1.43 2.56 0.50
C GLY A 106 1.08 3.88 1.18
N ALA A 107 1.97 4.85 1.03
CA ALA A 107 1.84 6.18 1.62
C ALA A 107 1.23 7.23 0.68
N PHE A 108 1.06 6.89 -0.61
CA PHE A 108 0.64 7.80 -1.66
C PHE A 108 -0.47 7.17 -2.48
N GLU A 109 -1.55 7.93 -2.71
CA GLU A 109 -2.62 7.56 -3.63
C GLU A 109 -2.20 7.84 -5.07
N TYR A 110 -2.40 6.86 -5.93
CA TYR A 110 -2.20 7.00 -7.35
C TYR A 110 -3.19 8.00 -7.93
N GLN A 111 -2.66 9.13 -8.39
CA GLN A 111 -3.42 10.12 -9.13
C GLN A 111 -3.58 9.63 -10.58
N SER A 112 -4.68 8.95 -10.87
CA SER A 112 -5.17 8.87 -12.25
C SER A 112 -5.38 10.31 -12.71
N LEU A 113 -4.58 10.78 -13.67
CA LEU A 113 -4.86 12.04 -14.36
C LEU A 113 -6.22 11.89 -15.06
N SER A 114 -7.30 12.18 -14.34
CA SER A 114 -8.55 12.49 -14.99
C SER A 114 -8.28 13.78 -15.76
N PRO A 115 -8.49 13.83 -17.08
CA PRO A 115 -8.55 15.12 -17.75
C PRO A 115 -9.58 15.97 -17.00
N PRO A 116 -9.37 17.29 -16.83
CA PRO A 116 -10.19 18.12 -15.97
C PRO A 116 -11.67 17.81 -16.17
N GLN A 117 -12.33 17.31 -15.13
CA GLN A 117 -13.77 17.08 -15.09
C GLN A 117 -14.47 18.44 -15.03
N ASP A 118 -14.42 19.20 -16.13
CA ASP A 118 -15.34 20.29 -16.45
C ASP A 118 -14.96 20.92 -17.81
N VAL A 119 -15.43 20.31 -18.88
CA VAL A 119 -16.01 21.11 -19.97
C VAL A 119 -17.38 20.53 -20.24
N LYS A 120 -18.36 20.96 -19.43
CA LYS A 120 -19.75 20.94 -19.86
C LYS A 120 -19.83 21.91 -21.03
N VAL A 121 -19.63 21.40 -22.26
CA VAL A 121 -19.95 22.17 -23.46
C VAL A 121 -21.46 22.33 -23.45
N ILE A 122 -21.94 23.40 -22.83
CA ILE A 122 -23.31 23.86 -22.99
C ILE A 122 -23.36 24.41 -24.41
N ILE A 123 -23.73 23.56 -25.36
CA ILE A 123 -24.25 24.04 -26.65
C ILE A 123 -25.76 24.11 -26.49
N GLU A 124 -26.25 25.30 -26.17
CA GLU A 124 -27.60 25.74 -26.52
C GLU A 124 -27.54 27.26 -26.72
N PRO A 125 -28.27 27.86 -27.69
CA PRO A 125 -29.13 27.27 -28.72
C PRO A 125 -28.58 27.42 -30.17
#